data_AF-A0A2H5Y2V3-F1
#
_entry.id   AF-A0A2H5Y2V3-F1
#
_cell.length_a   1.000
_cell.length_b   1.000
_cell.length_c   1.000
_cell.angle_alpha   90.00
_cell.angle_beta   90.00
_cell.angle_gamma   90.00
#
_symmetry.space_group_name_H-M   'P 1'
#
loop_
_entity.id
_entity.type
_entity.pdbx_description
1 polymer ?
#
loop_
_entity_poly.entity_id
_entity_poly.type
_entity_poly.pdbx_seq_one_letter_code
_entity_poly.pdbx_strand_id
1 'polypeptide(L)'
;MRTGAGIVVLLVAWTAPLPGQLNEGRYYLRTLPAVRIHGIDGEQSSLHQLLEESPVLLTLVSARCTGLCSPYMHSLVEAIGIPRGFRVVVLSFDPRDRVEELRSFARRVGAEALQGWWWGIPKREDLPALLEALGYRLRFSPERGEFDHTLALAVLDQRGNILRRIEGWQAVRYLRSAVREAQGEFVLSYPLPGYDVALRCFEVDKDSGTVRLSWGMGLLVVPPALSLLLGGVLHGLCARARKRRAT
;
A
#
# COMPACT_ATOMS: atom_id res chain seq x y z
N MET A 1 26.90 53.85 -16.45
CA MET A 1 25.76 53.04 -16.94
C MET A 1 26.19 51.58 -16.93
N ARG A 2 25.71 50.76 -15.99
CA ARG A 2 25.91 49.30 -15.95
C ARG A 2 24.59 48.69 -15.48
N THR A 3 23.83 48.17 -16.45
CA THR A 3 22.55 47.48 -16.24
C THR A 3 22.82 46.09 -15.69
N GLY A 4 22.47 45.85 -14.42
CA GLY A 4 22.45 44.51 -13.82
C GLY A 4 21.13 43.82 -14.16
N ALA A 5 21.18 42.78 -14.99
CA ALA A 5 20.05 41.90 -15.23
C ALA A 5 19.93 40.93 -14.05
N GLY A 6 18.94 41.14 -13.17
CA GLY A 6 18.57 40.20 -12.13
C GLY A 6 17.78 39.03 -12.73
N ILE A 7 18.32 37.81 -12.63
CA ILE A 7 17.60 36.58 -12.98
C ILE A 7 16.68 36.25 -11.80
N VAL A 8 15.38 36.41 -11.98
CA VAL A 8 14.36 35.93 -11.04
C VAL A 8 14.05 34.48 -11.38
N VAL A 9 14.49 33.55 -10.52
CA VAL A 9 14.11 32.14 -10.60
C VAL A 9 12.76 31.97 -9.93
N LEU A 10 11.70 31.92 -10.74
CA LEU A 10 10.37 31.50 -10.30
C LEU A 10 10.35 29.98 -10.11
N LEU A 11 10.48 29.53 -8.86
CA LEU A 11 10.20 28.15 -8.48
C LEU A 11 8.68 27.94 -8.50
N VAL A 12 8.15 27.52 -9.65
CA VAL A 12 6.81 26.94 -9.71
C VAL A 12 6.88 25.58 -9.04
N ALA A 13 6.47 25.51 -7.78
CA ALA A 13 6.27 24.25 -7.09
C ALA A 13 5.07 23.53 -7.74
N TRP A 14 5.35 22.69 -8.74
CA TRP A 14 4.40 21.69 -9.21
C TRP A 14 4.08 20.76 -8.04
N THR A 15 2.89 20.90 -7.46
CA THR A 15 2.31 19.92 -6.54
C THR A 15 1.83 18.70 -7.33
N ALA A 16 2.71 18.11 -8.14
CA ALA A 16 2.47 16.76 -8.61
C ALA A 16 2.54 15.85 -7.36
N PRO A 17 1.50 15.07 -7.04
CA PRO A 17 1.57 14.13 -5.94
C PRO A 17 2.78 13.21 -6.18
N LEU A 18 3.62 13.08 -5.15
CA LEU A 18 4.82 12.27 -5.22
C LEU A 18 4.43 10.84 -5.65
N PRO A 19 5.11 10.24 -6.65
CA PRO A 19 4.87 8.85 -7.01
C PRO A 19 5.13 7.97 -5.79
N GLY A 20 4.08 7.32 -5.28
CA GLY A 20 4.14 6.48 -4.07
C GLY A 20 3.31 6.95 -2.87
N GLN A 21 2.58 8.08 -2.96
CA GLN A 21 1.53 8.35 -1.97
C GLN A 21 0.38 7.35 -2.14
N LEU A 22 0.21 6.48 -1.14
CA LEU A 22 -1.01 5.70 -0.94
C LEU A 22 -2.17 6.69 -0.80
N ASN A 23 -2.89 6.98 -1.88
CA ASN A 23 -4.09 7.81 -1.82
C ASN A 23 -5.27 6.95 -1.33
N GLU A 24 -5.13 6.36 -0.13
CA GLU A 24 -6.17 5.54 0.49
C GLU A 24 -7.46 6.35 0.65
N GLY A 25 -7.33 7.66 0.91
CA GLY A 25 -8.44 8.60 1.08
C GLY A 25 -9.35 8.74 -0.13
N ARG A 26 -8.87 8.45 -1.35
CA ARG A 26 -9.73 8.48 -2.56
C ARG A 26 -10.87 7.46 -2.51
N TYR A 27 -10.66 6.34 -1.82
CA TYR A 27 -11.62 5.24 -1.77
C TYR A 27 -12.35 5.16 -0.42
N TYR A 28 -11.97 6.01 0.53
CA TYR A 28 -12.55 6.03 1.87
C TYR A 28 -14.07 6.30 1.82
N LEU A 29 -14.83 5.47 2.55
CA LEU A 29 -16.30 5.46 2.60
C LEU A 29 -16.99 5.29 1.25
N ARG A 30 -16.27 4.87 0.21
CA ARG A 30 -16.92 4.42 -1.03
C ARG A 30 -17.59 3.08 -0.77
N THR A 31 -18.88 2.99 -1.08
CA THR A 31 -19.64 1.75 -0.96
C THR A 31 -19.41 0.86 -2.17
N LEU A 32 -19.19 -0.44 -1.94
CA LEU A 32 -19.06 -1.42 -3.00
C LEU A 32 -20.42 -1.76 -3.64
N PRO A 33 -20.45 -2.03 -4.95
CA PRO A 33 -21.67 -2.49 -5.61
C PRO A 33 -22.08 -3.87 -5.12
N ALA A 34 -23.36 -4.22 -5.31
CA ALA A 34 -23.82 -5.59 -5.13
C ALA A 34 -23.21 -6.48 -6.22
N VAL A 35 -22.29 -7.35 -5.83
CA VAL A 35 -21.61 -8.29 -6.74
C VAL A 35 -22.09 -9.69 -6.43
N ARG A 36 -22.54 -10.43 -7.45
CA ARG A 36 -22.85 -11.86 -7.34
C ARG A 36 -21.58 -12.67 -7.50
N ILE A 37 -21.42 -13.69 -6.67
CA ILE A 37 -20.18 -14.44 -6.57
C ILE A 37 -20.48 -15.94 -6.53
N HIS A 38 -19.76 -16.68 -7.37
CA HIS A 38 -19.76 -18.13 -7.35
C HIS A 38 -18.61 -18.62 -6.47
N GLY A 39 -18.94 -19.20 -5.32
CA GLY A 39 -17.98 -19.75 -4.38
C GLY A 39 -17.30 -21.01 -4.91
N ILE A 40 -16.08 -21.29 -4.44
CA ILE A 40 -15.35 -22.48 -4.87
C ILE A 40 -16.05 -23.79 -4.48
N ASP A 41 -16.93 -23.75 -3.47
CA ASP A 41 -17.69 -24.91 -2.98
C ASP A 41 -19.04 -25.11 -3.67
N GLY A 42 -19.30 -24.35 -4.74
CA GLY A 42 -20.55 -24.40 -5.50
C GLY A 42 -21.64 -23.48 -4.94
N GLU A 43 -21.44 -22.90 -3.76
CA GLU A 43 -22.32 -21.90 -3.16
C GLU A 43 -22.44 -20.66 -4.08
N GLN A 44 -23.65 -20.14 -4.23
CA GLN A 44 -23.89 -18.83 -4.85
C GLN A 44 -24.17 -17.84 -3.74
N SER A 45 -23.37 -16.79 -3.67
CA SER A 45 -23.54 -15.73 -2.67
C SER A 45 -23.41 -14.36 -3.33
N SER A 46 -23.55 -13.31 -2.55
CA SER A 46 -23.28 -11.94 -2.97
C SER A 46 -22.39 -11.25 -1.96
N LEU A 47 -21.65 -10.24 -2.41
CA LEU A 47 -20.78 -9.48 -1.52
C LEU A 47 -21.57 -8.87 -0.35
N HIS A 48 -22.80 -8.42 -0.59
CA HIS A 48 -23.68 -7.87 0.44
C HIS A 48 -24.03 -8.89 1.53
N GLN A 49 -24.44 -10.10 1.13
CA GLN A 49 -24.72 -11.19 2.08
C GLN A 49 -23.49 -11.54 2.92
N LEU A 50 -22.31 -11.53 2.29
CA LEU A 50 -21.06 -11.76 3.02
C LEU A 50 -20.77 -10.64 4.03
N LEU A 51 -21.19 -9.39 3.78
CA LEU A 51 -20.95 -8.25 4.67
C LEU A 51 -21.94 -8.19 5.85
N GLU A 52 -23.17 -8.66 5.67
CA GLU A 52 -24.23 -8.65 6.70
C GLU A 52 -23.83 -9.43 7.96
N GLU A 53 -23.05 -10.49 7.80
CA GLU A 53 -22.67 -11.38 8.90
C GLU A 53 -21.43 -10.90 9.67
N SER A 54 -20.45 -10.29 9.01
CA SER A 54 -19.27 -9.72 9.65
C SER A 54 -18.49 -8.78 8.71
N PRO A 55 -17.64 -7.87 9.26
CA PRO A 55 -16.75 -7.07 8.43
C PRO A 55 -15.87 -7.95 7.53
N VAL A 56 -15.54 -7.43 6.34
CA VAL A 56 -14.85 -8.20 5.30
C VAL A 56 -13.48 -7.60 5.02
N LEU A 57 -12.45 -8.46 5.00
CA LEU A 57 -11.20 -8.19 4.32
C LEU A 57 -11.28 -8.75 2.90
N LEU A 58 -11.35 -7.88 1.90
CA LEU A 58 -11.47 -8.23 0.49
C LEU A 58 -10.13 -8.09 -0.24
N THR A 59 -9.71 -9.14 -0.93
CA THR A 59 -8.55 -9.10 -1.82
C THR A 59 -8.88 -9.78 -3.15
N LEU A 60 -8.24 -9.32 -4.23
CA LEU A 60 -8.42 -9.84 -5.58
C LEU A 60 -7.15 -10.57 -6.04
N VAL A 61 -7.35 -11.75 -6.65
CA VAL A 61 -6.27 -12.62 -7.13
C VAL A 61 -6.55 -13.11 -8.55
N SER A 62 -5.57 -13.77 -9.16
CA SER A 62 -5.78 -14.62 -10.32
C SER A 62 -5.07 -15.95 -10.07
N ALA A 63 -5.76 -17.07 -10.30
CA ALA A 63 -5.21 -18.41 -10.14
C ALA A 63 -4.08 -18.70 -11.15
N ARG A 64 -4.05 -17.96 -12.27
CA ARG A 64 -3.05 -18.03 -13.34
C ARG A 64 -1.84 -17.14 -13.13
N CYS A 65 -1.86 -16.27 -12.13
CA CYS A 65 -0.76 -15.37 -11.83
C CYS A 65 0.49 -16.15 -11.40
N THR A 66 1.59 -16.01 -12.14
CA THR A 66 2.88 -16.63 -11.81
C THR A 66 3.80 -15.68 -11.02
N GLY A 67 3.38 -14.42 -10.85
CA GLY A 67 4.12 -13.39 -10.13
C GLY A 67 3.84 -13.34 -8.62
N LEU A 68 3.52 -12.14 -8.13
CA LEU A 68 3.49 -11.85 -6.69
C LEU A 68 2.22 -12.32 -5.96
N CYS A 69 1.21 -12.85 -6.67
CA CYS A 69 -0.05 -13.25 -6.06
C CYS A 69 0.12 -14.36 -5.02
N SER A 70 0.89 -15.42 -5.36
CA SER A 70 1.14 -16.55 -4.45
C SER A 70 1.89 -16.15 -3.17
N PRO A 71 3.08 -15.50 -3.24
CA PRO A 71 3.80 -15.12 -2.02
C PRO A 71 3.03 -14.07 -1.19
N TYR A 72 2.31 -13.15 -1.83
CA TYR A 72 1.45 -12.18 -1.12
C TYR A 72 0.35 -12.88 -0.32
N MET A 73 -0.35 -13.82 -0.96
CA MET A 73 -1.41 -14.58 -0.28
C MET A 73 -0.85 -15.48 0.82
N HIS A 74 0.32 -16.09 0.64
CA HIS A 74 0.99 -16.82 1.73
C HIS A 74 1.21 -15.93 2.96
N SER A 75 1.75 -14.73 2.78
CA SER A 75 1.98 -13.82 3.91
C SER A 75 0.67 -13.32 4.55
N LEU A 76 -0.40 -13.13 3.78
CA LEU A 76 -1.71 -12.82 4.34
C LEU A 76 -2.27 -13.99 5.16
N VAL A 77 -2.19 -15.21 4.62
CA VAL A 77 -2.67 -16.42 5.31
C VAL A 77 -1.91 -16.65 6.60
N GLU A 78 -0.59 -16.51 6.58
CA GLU A 78 0.25 -16.63 7.78
C GLU A 78 -0.08 -15.57 8.83
N ALA A 79 -0.32 -14.32 8.40
CA ALA A 79 -0.62 -13.22 9.30
C ALA A 79 -2.05 -13.26 9.88
N ILE A 80 -3.02 -13.77 9.13
CA ILE A 80 -4.44 -13.80 9.52
C ILE A 80 -4.79 -15.12 10.22
N GLY A 81 -4.36 -16.26 9.67
CA GLY A 81 -4.80 -17.59 10.12
C GLY A 81 -6.32 -17.75 10.05
N ILE A 82 -6.93 -18.19 11.16
CA ILE A 82 -8.39 -18.23 11.31
C ILE A 82 -8.84 -16.84 11.80
N PRO A 83 -9.60 -16.07 11.00
CA PRO A 83 -10.02 -14.74 11.36
C PRO A 83 -11.00 -14.76 12.55
N ARG A 84 -10.93 -13.74 13.41
CA ARG A 84 -11.79 -13.59 14.60
C ARG A 84 -12.57 -12.27 14.54
N GLY A 85 -13.89 -12.35 14.41
CA GLY A 85 -14.76 -11.18 14.34
C GLY A 85 -14.72 -10.42 13.01
N PHE A 86 -14.22 -11.07 11.95
CA PHE A 86 -14.26 -10.63 10.55
C PHE A 86 -14.14 -11.87 9.65
N ARG A 87 -14.32 -11.69 8.34
CA ARG A 87 -14.07 -12.72 7.32
C ARG A 87 -13.07 -12.25 6.28
N VAL A 88 -12.42 -13.19 5.61
CA VAL A 88 -11.57 -12.89 4.45
C VAL A 88 -12.28 -13.36 3.20
N VAL A 89 -12.50 -12.46 2.24
CA VAL A 89 -13.09 -12.76 0.94
C VAL A 89 -12.00 -12.61 -0.12
N VAL A 90 -11.74 -13.69 -0.85
CA VAL A 90 -10.75 -13.72 -1.92
C VAL A 90 -11.45 -13.97 -3.25
N LEU A 91 -11.43 -12.99 -4.14
CA LEU A 91 -12.12 -13.07 -5.43
C LEU A 91 -11.13 -13.17 -6.58
N SER A 92 -11.40 -14.07 -7.54
CA SER A 92 -10.66 -14.02 -8.80
C SER A 92 -11.14 -12.85 -9.66
N PHE A 93 -10.21 -12.05 -10.19
CA PHE A 93 -10.55 -11.04 -11.19
C PHE A 93 -10.35 -11.53 -12.64
N ASP A 94 -9.73 -12.70 -12.85
CA ASP A 94 -9.49 -13.19 -14.21
C ASP A 94 -10.73 -13.93 -14.73
N PRO A 95 -11.41 -13.45 -15.78
CA PRO A 95 -12.60 -14.11 -16.32
C PRO A 95 -12.32 -15.49 -16.94
N ARG A 96 -11.05 -15.86 -17.08
CA ARG A 96 -10.60 -17.18 -17.58
C ARG A 96 -10.35 -18.17 -16.45
N ASP A 97 -10.36 -17.74 -15.20
CA ASP A 97 -10.21 -18.65 -14.06
C ASP A 97 -11.47 -19.50 -13.89
N ARG A 98 -11.25 -20.77 -13.56
CA ARG A 98 -12.31 -21.71 -13.17
C ARG A 98 -12.26 -21.98 -11.67
N VAL A 99 -13.37 -22.49 -11.14
CA VAL A 99 -13.50 -22.85 -9.72
C VAL A 99 -12.39 -23.81 -9.29
N GLU A 100 -12.06 -24.80 -10.11
CA GLU A 100 -11.01 -25.79 -9.80
C GLU A 100 -9.62 -25.17 -9.74
N GLU A 101 -9.35 -24.16 -10.57
CA GLU A 101 -8.08 -23.44 -10.61
C GLU A 101 -7.94 -22.55 -9.37
N LEU A 102 -9.00 -21.81 -9.01
CA LEU A 102 -9.03 -20.97 -7.81
C LEU A 102 -8.95 -21.81 -6.53
N ARG A 103 -9.66 -22.95 -6.48
CA ARG A 103 -9.57 -23.92 -5.39
C ARG A 103 -8.15 -24.48 -5.26
N SER A 104 -7.52 -24.83 -6.38
CA SER A 104 -6.12 -25.28 -6.38
C SER A 104 -5.16 -24.18 -5.91
N PHE A 105 -5.43 -22.92 -6.25
CA PHE A 105 -4.67 -21.78 -5.73
C PHE A 105 -4.85 -21.63 -4.21
N ALA A 106 -6.08 -21.70 -3.71
CA ALA A 106 -6.39 -21.66 -2.28
C ALA A 106 -5.68 -22.78 -1.49
N ARG A 107 -5.60 -23.99 -2.07
CA ARG A 107 -4.80 -25.09 -1.51
C ARG A 107 -3.32 -24.78 -1.44
N ARG A 108 -2.74 -24.28 -2.53
CA ARG A 108 -1.30 -23.97 -2.59
C ARG A 108 -0.89 -22.96 -1.53
N VAL A 109 -1.73 -21.96 -1.27
CA VAL A 109 -1.46 -20.94 -0.24
C VAL A 109 -1.90 -21.37 1.17
N GLY A 110 -2.42 -22.59 1.34
CA GLY A 110 -2.77 -23.16 2.64
C GLY A 110 -4.08 -22.65 3.25
N ALA A 111 -5.00 -22.14 2.43
CA ALA A 111 -6.22 -21.46 2.90
C ALA A 111 -7.54 -22.09 2.46
N GLU A 112 -7.53 -23.13 1.62
CA GLU A 112 -8.77 -23.82 1.18
C GLU A 112 -9.59 -24.33 2.37
N ALA A 113 -8.94 -24.93 3.38
CA ALA A 113 -9.61 -25.53 4.52
C ALA A 113 -9.72 -24.59 5.75
N LEU A 114 -9.28 -23.34 5.64
CA LEU A 114 -9.32 -22.40 6.75
C LEU A 114 -10.73 -21.82 6.91
N GLN A 115 -11.32 -22.01 8.09
CA GLN A 115 -12.59 -21.39 8.44
C GLN A 115 -12.49 -19.86 8.37
N GLY A 116 -13.56 -19.20 7.94
CA GLY A 116 -13.63 -17.74 7.81
C GLY A 116 -12.99 -17.17 6.55
N TRP A 117 -12.43 -18.02 5.69
CA TRP A 117 -11.99 -17.66 4.33
C TRP A 117 -13.05 -18.08 3.32
N TRP A 118 -13.49 -17.13 2.51
CA TRP A 118 -14.47 -17.35 1.46
C TRP A 118 -13.82 -17.03 0.11
N TRP A 119 -13.81 -17.99 -0.79
CA TRP A 119 -13.15 -17.89 -2.09
C TRP A 119 -14.18 -17.97 -3.19
N GLY A 120 -14.09 -17.12 -4.21
CA GLY A 120 -15.00 -17.23 -5.33
C GLY A 120 -14.66 -16.41 -6.56
N ILE A 121 -15.51 -16.55 -7.57
CA ILE A 121 -15.38 -15.87 -8.86
C ILE A 121 -16.62 -14.98 -9.02
N PRO A 122 -16.46 -13.65 -9.09
CA PRO A 122 -17.56 -12.73 -9.32
C PRO A 122 -18.11 -12.92 -10.73
N LYS A 123 -19.40 -12.62 -10.92
CA LYS A 123 -19.98 -12.62 -12.26
C LYS A 123 -19.29 -11.59 -13.15
N ARG A 124 -19.06 -11.98 -14.40
CA ARG A 124 -18.32 -11.16 -15.39
C ARG A 124 -18.92 -9.78 -15.60
N GLU A 125 -20.24 -9.65 -15.52
CA GLU A 125 -20.97 -8.37 -15.65
C GLU A 125 -20.78 -7.43 -14.45
N ASP A 126 -20.55 -7.98 -13.25
CA ASP A 126 -20.40 -7.21 -12.00
C ASP A 126 -18.93 -6.80 -11.75
N LEU A 127 -17.97 -7.53 -12.35
CA LEU A 127 -16.53 -7.33 -12.13
C LEU A 127 -16.02 -5.91 -12.45
N PRO A 128 -16.40 -5.24 -13.57
CA PRO A 128 -15.91 -3.90 -13.85
C PRO A 128 -16.27 -2.87 -12.77
N ALA A 129 -17.51 -2.92 -12.27
CA ALA A 129 -17.98 -2.02 -11.22
C ALA A 129 -17.24 -2.28 -9.89
N LEU A 130 -16.97 -3.55 -9.58
CA LEU A 130 -16.18 -3.93 -8.41
C LEU A 130 -14.75 -3.38 -8.48
N LEU A 131 -14.07 -3.59 -9.62
CA LEU A 131 -12.70 -3.12 -9.83
C LEU A 131 -12.61 -1.59 -9.74
N GLU A 132 -13.59 -0.89 -10.32
CA GLU A 132 -13.64 0.57 -10.26
C GLU A 132 -13.86 1.07 -8.83
N ALA A 133 -14.80 0.46 -8.10
CA ALA A 133 -15.09 0.80 -6.71
C ALA A 133 -13.86 0.62 -5.82
N LEU A 134 -13.13 -0.48 -6.01
CA LEU A 134 -11.89 -0.78 -5.29
C LEU A 134 -10.66 -0.07 -5.86
N GLY A 135 -10.76 0.65 -6.98
CA GLY A 135 -9.61 1.29 -7.62
C GLY A 135 -8.55 0.32 -8.14
N TYR A 136 -8.92 -0.92 -8.47
CA TYR A 136 -8.00 -1.87 -9.09
C TYR A 136 -7.80 -1.50 -10.55
N ARG A 137 -6.53 -1.41 -10.95
CA ARG A 137 -6.13 -1.23 -12.34
C ARG A 137 -5.57 -2.55 -12.84
N LEU A 138 -6.23 -3.11 -13.84
CA LEU A 138 -5.79 -4.33 -14.52
C LEU A 138 -5.22 -3.93 -15.88
N ARG A 139 -4.03 -4.43 -16.21
CA ARG A 139 -3.44 -4.29 -17.54
C ARG A 139 -3.04 -5.67 -18.05
N PHE A 140 -3.69 -6.14 -19.09
CA PHE A 140 -3.32 -7.41 -19.71
C PHE A 140 -1.94 -7.33 -20.36
N SER A 141 -1.09 -8.33 -20.12
CA SER A 141 0.20 -8.54 -20.77
C SER A 141 0.08 -9.70 -21.76
N PRO A 142 0.00 -9.44 -23.07
CA PRO A 142 -0.07 -10.49 -24.09
C PRO A 142 1.14 -11.43 -24.06
N GLU A 143 2.32 -10.90 -23.75
CA GLU A 143 3.57 -11.66 -23.68
C GLU A 143 3.55 -12.74 -22.59
N ARG A 144 2.98 -12.41 -21.42
CA ARG A 144 2.87 -13.35 -20.29
C ARG A 144 1.54 -14.12 -20.28
N GLY A 145 0.54 -13.67 -21.02
CA GLY A 145 -0.82 -14.21 -20.94
C GLY A 145 -1.54 -13.90 -19.63
N GLU A 146 -1.03 -12.94 -18.85
CA GLU A 146 -1.46 -12.60 -17.48
C GLU A 146 -1.83 -11.12 -17.35
N PHE A 147 -2.42 -10.73 -16.21
CA PHE A 147 -2.71 -9.33 -15.90
C PHE A 147 -1.69 -8.75 -14.92
N ASP A 148 -1.14 -7.59 -15.26
CA ASP A 148 -0.50 -6.72 -14.30
C ASP A 148 -1.57 -6.03 -13.46
N HIS A 149 -1.51 -6.24 -12.15
CA HIS A 149 -2.47 -5.65 -11.22
C HIS A 149 -1.81 -5.17 -9.93
N THR A 150 -2.48 -4.23 -9.28
CA THR A 150 -2.10 -3.79 -7.93
C THR A 150 -2.44 -4.89 -6.93
N LEU A 151 -1.50 -5.20 -6.03
CA LEU A 151 -1.80 -5.94 -4.81
C LEU A 151 -2.44 -4.98 -3.82
N ALA A 152 -3.63 -5.28 -3.33
CA ALA A 152 -4.28 -4.49 -2.31
C ALA A 152 -5.17 -5.36 -1.43
N LEU A 153 -5.40 -4.87 -0.21
CA LEU A 153 -6.35 -5.40 0.74
C LEU A 153 -7.35 -4.29 1.06
N ALA A 154 -8.62 -4.50 0.74
CA ALA A 154 -9.69 -3.61 1.13
C ALA A 154 -10.32 -4.09 2.44
N VAL A 155 -10.57 -3.17 3.35
CA VAL A 155 -11.20 -3.43 4.64
C VAL A 155 -12.56 -2.77 4.61
N LEU A 156 -13.61 -3.59 4.73
CA LEU A 156 -14.99 -3.19 4.54
C LEU A 156 -15.76 -3.30 5.85
N ASP A 157 -16.59 -2.30 6.13
CA ASP A 157 -17.61 -2.40 7.18
C ASP A 157 -18.78 -3.31 6.73
N GLN A 158 -19.72 -3.60 7.64
CA GLN A 158 -20.90 -4.43 7.32
C GLN A 158 -21.86 -3.79 6.31
N ARG A 159 -21.69 -2.50 6.00
CA ARG A 159 -22.48 -1.77 5.00
C ARG A 159 -21.81 -1.78 3.61
N GLY A 160 -20.61 -2.38 3.50
CA GLY A 160 -19.84 -2.42 2.26
C GLY A 160 -19.05 -1.15 1.98
N ASN A 161 -18.85 -0.28 2.96
CA ASN A 161 -18.00 0.90 2.82
C ASN A 161 -16.54 0.54 3.03
N ILE A 162 -15.66 1.06 2.17
CA ILE A 162 -14.22 0.90 2.32
C ILE A 162 -13.72 1.79 3.47
N LEU A 163 -13.29 1.17 4.56
CA LEU A 163 -12.64 1.87 5.69
C LEU A 163 -11.15 2.07 5.43
N ARG A 164 -10.49 1.05 4.85
CA ARG A 164 -9.10 1.14 4.43
C ARG A 164 -8.87 0.40 3.13
N ARG A 165 -7.90 0.87 2.36
CA ARG A 165 -7.39 0.16 1.19
C ARG A 165 -5.87 0.18 1.23
N ILE A 166 -5.28 -0.92 1.66
CA ILE A 166 -3.85 -1.01 1.92
C ILE A 166 -3.18 -1.67 0.72
N GLU A 167 -2.27 -0.95 0.05
CA GLU A 167 -1.57 -1.50 -1.11
C GLU A 167 -0.29 -2.28 -0.71
N GLY A 168 -0.04 -3.34 -1.47
CA GLY A 168 1.17 -4.15 -1.37
C GLY A 168 1.35 -4.81 -0.01
N TRP A 169 2.62 -5.05 0.33
CA TRP A 169 3.05 -5.77 1.53
C TRP A 169 2.75 -5.05 2.84
N GLN A 170 2.37 -3.77 2.80
CA GLN A 170 1.97 -3.01 3.97
C GLN A 170 0.67 -3.58 4.60
N ALA A 171 -0.13 -4.32 3.82
CA ALA A 171 -1.35 -4.96 4.31
C ALA A 171 -1.11 -5.83 5.55
N VAL A 172 -0.02 -6.60 5.56
CA VAL A 172 0.35 -7.45 6.70
C VAL A 172 0.71 -6.62 7.93
N ARG A 173 1.43 -5.51 7.74
CA ARG A 173 1.83 -4.61 8.83
C ARG A 173 0.64 -3.92 9.49
N TYR A 174 -0.32 -3.45 8.69
CA TYR A 174 -1.48 -2.67 9.17
C TYR A 174 -2.74 -3.51 9.42
N LEU A 175 -2.66 -4.83 9.25
CA LEU A 175 -3.79 -5.75 9.41
C LEU A 175 -4.50 -5.58 10.77
N ARG A 176 -3.74 -5.60 11.87
CA ARG A 176 -4.31 -5.49 13.23
C ARG A 176 -5.07 -4.19 13.43
N SER A 177 -4.50 -3.06 13.00
CA SER A 177 -5.16 -1.76 13.05
C SER A 177 -6.41 -1.71 12.17
N ALA A 178 -6.34 -2.28 10.97
CA ALA A 178 -7.43 -2.25 10.02
C ALA A 178 -8.63 -3.09 10.50
N VAL A 179 -8.39 -4.26 11.07
CA VAL A 179 -9.45 -5.11 11.65
C VAL A 179 -10.14 -4.42 12.83
N ARG A 180 -9.37 -3.80 13.74
CA ARG A 180 -9.94 -3.05 14.87
C ARG A 180 -10.84 -1.92 14.39
N GLU A 181 -10.41 -1.18 13.36
CA GLU A 181 -11.22 -0.12 12.75
C GLU A 181 -12.51 -0.68 12.11
N ALA A 182 -12.42 -1.84 11.43
CA ALA A 182 -13.58 -2.53 10.88
C ALA A 182 -14.59 -3.00 11.94
N GLN A 183 -14.12 -3.23 13.17
CA GLN A 183 -14.94 -3.58 14.32
C GLN A 183 -15.49 -2.36 15.06
N GLY A 184 -15.27 -1.14 14.52
CA GLY A 184 -15.77 0.11 15.09
C GLY A 184 -14.88 0.70 16.17
N GLU A 185 -13.68 0.15 16.39
CA GLU A 185 -12.72 0.78 17.29
C GLU A 185 -12.07 1.99 16.63
N PHE A 186 -11.91 3.07 17.40
CA PHE A 186 -11.14 4.21 16.92
C PHE A 186 -9.66 3.82 16.79
N VAL A 187 -9.15 3.85 15.57
CA VAL A 187 -7.74 3.62 15.27
C VAL A 187 -7.18 4.83 14.56
N LEU A 188 -6.13 5.41 15.15
CA LEU A 188 -5.43 6.54 14.55
C LEU A 188 -4.81 6.11 13.22
N SER A 189 -5.18 6.83 12.15
CA SER A 189 -4.63 6.65 10.81
C SER A 189 -3.26 7.30 10.62
N TYR A 190 -2.83 8.13 11.57
CA TYR A 190 -1.54 8.80 11.59
C TYR A 190 -0.82 8.56 12.93
N PRO A 191 0.53 8.48 12.93
CA PRO A 191 1.28 8.48 14.19
C PRO A 191 1.00 9.80 14.91
N LEU A 192 0.59 9.74 16.18
CA LEU A 192 0.46 10.95 16.98
C LEU A 192 1.81 11.68 17.00
N PRO A 193 1.82 13.02 17.05
CA PRO A 193 3.05 13.77 17.33
C PRO A 193 3.75 13.16 18.56
N GLY A 194 5.08 13.22 18.66
CA GLY A 194 5.83 12.70 19.80
C GLY A 194 5.88 11.17 20.00
N TYR A 195 5.45 10.35 19.03
CA TYR A 195 5.91 8.96 18.96
C TYR A 195 7.23 8.91 18.17
N ASP A 196 8.28 8.34 18.78
CA ASP A 196 9.64 8.34 18.24
C ASP A 196 9.77 7.46 16.99
N VAL A 197 9.50 8.05 15.83
CA VAL A 197 10.01 7.54 14.55
C VAL A 197 11.48 7.92 14.47
N ALA A 198 12.36 6.96 14.77
CA ALA A 198 13.81 7.16 14.92
C ALA A 198 14.50 7.88 13.74
N LEU A 199 13.94 7.79 12.53
CA LEU A 199 14.48 8.37 11.30
C LEU A 199 13.66 9.55 10.76
N ARG A 200 12.88 10.24 11.60
CA ARG A 200 12.16 11.45 11.16
C ARG A 200 13.14 12.62 10.97
N CYS A 201 12.96 13.40 9.90
CA CYS A 201 13.74 14.62 9.69
C CYS A 201 13.14 15.82 10.45
N PHE A 202 11.82 15.86 10.59
CA PHE A 202 11.07 16.97 11.17
C PHE A 202 10.10 16.47 12.22
N GLU A 203 10.09 17.15 13.37
CA GLU A 203 9.19 16.92 14.49
C GLU A 203 8.27 18.11 14.70
N VAL A 204 6.99 17.86 14.96
CA VAL A 204 6.05 18.92 15.34
C VAL A 204 5.95 18.90 16.85
N ASP A 205 6.31 20.02 17.48
CA ASP A 205 6.15 20.25 18.91
C ASP A 205 4.65 20.31 19.24
N LYS A 206 4.20 19.46 20.16
CA LYS A 206 2.76 19.32 20.50
C LYS A 206 2.16 20.58 21.09
N ASP A 207 2.94 21.31 21.90
CA ASP A 207 2.43 22.40 22.71
C ASP A 207 2.47 23.72 21.94
N SER A 208 3.50 23.91 21.12
CA SER A 208 3.68 25.13 20.33
C SER A 208 3.26 25.00 18.86
N GLY A 209 3.03 23.78 18.35
CA GLY A 209 2.72 23.53 16.94
C GLY A 209 3.88 23.80 15.98
N THR A 210 5.08 24.09 16.51
CA THR A 210 6.24 24.46 15.72
C THR A 210 6.96 23.25 15.15
N VAL A 211 7.50 23.38 13.94
CA VAL A 211 8.31 22.34 13.31
C VAL A 211 9.76 22.49 13.78
N ARG A 212 10.31 21.42 14.37
CA ARG A 212 11.69 21.29 14.86
C ARG A 212 12.44 20.26 14.02
N LEU A 213 13.75 20.45 13.88
CA LEU A 213 14.62 19.46 13.26
C LEU A 213 14.86 18.31 14.23
N SER A 214 14.69 17.08 13.75
CA SER A 214 14.94 15.86 14.52
C SER A 214 16.27 15.21 14.10
N TRP A 215 16.70 14.18 14.82
CA TRP A 215 17.98 13.49 14.60
C TRP A 215 18.13 12.94 13.16
N GLY A 216 17.04 12.51 12.52
CA GLY A 216 17.06 12.05 11.13
C GLY A 216 17.55 13.12 10.15
N MET A 217 17.32 14.42 10.42
CA MET A 217 17.91 15.50 9.62
C MET A 217 19.43 15.54 9.77
N GLY A 218 19.94 15.31 10.99
CA GLY A 218 21.37 15.20 11.25
C GLY A 218 22.00 14.07 10.43
N LEU A 219 21.37 12.90 10.40
CA LEU A 219 21.82 11.76 9.59
C LEU A 219 21.90 12.09 8.08
N LEU A 220 20.99 12.93 7.58
CA LEU A 220 20.97 13.34 6.17
C LEU A 220 22.04 14.39 5.83
N VAL A 221 22.27 15.35 6.72
CA VAL A 221 23.11 16.54 6.44
C VAL A 221 24.56 16.36 6.88
N VAL A 222 24.82 15.61 7.95
CA VAL A 222 26.17 15.46 8.52
C VAL A 222 27.14 14.76 7.56
N PRO A 223 26.81 13.61 6.93
CA PRO A 223 27.73 12.95 6.00
C PRO A 223 28.18 13.83 4.81
N PRO A 224 27.27 14.48 4.04
CA PRO A 224 27.70 15.33 2.93
C PRO A 224 28.48 16.56 3.41
N ALA A 225 28.12 17.15 4.56
CA ALA A 225 28.89 18.25 5.14
C ALA A 225 30.33 17.83 5.51
N LEU A 226 30.50 16.66 6.14
CA LEU A 226 31.80 16.09 6.47
C LEU A 226 32.61 15.76 5.20
N SER A 227 31.98 15.20 4.17
CA SER A 227 32.66 14.92 2.90
C SER A 227 33.18 16.19 2.23
N LEU A 228 32.39 17.27 2.21
CA LEU A 228 32.81 18.55 1.67
C LEU A 228 33.95 19.18 2.48
N LEU A 229 33.88 19.11 3.81
CA LEU A 229 34.94 19.60 4.69
C LEU A 229 36.25 18.84 4.48
N LEU A 230 36.21 17.50 4.47
CA LEU A 230 37.39 16.67 4.24
C LEU A 230 37.97 16.89 2.83
N GLY A 231 37.12 16.98 1.82
CA GLY A 231 37.54 17.29 0.45
C GLY A 231 38.22 18.65 0.35
N GLY A 232 37.68 19.67 1.02
CA GLY A 232 38.27 21.01 1.08
C GLY A 232 39.63 21.03 1.79
N VAL A 233 39.75 20.31 2.91
CA VAL A 233 41.02 20.18 3.64
C VAL A 233 42.08 19.50 2.78
N LEU A 234 41.75 18.36 2.17
CA LEU A 234 42.66 17.62 1.29
C LEU A 234 43.08 18.46 0.08
N HIS A 235 42.14 19.15 -0.56
CA HIS A 235 42.43 20.05 -1.67
C HIS A 235 43.39 21.18 -1.26
N GLY A 236 43.16 21.80 -0.10
CA GLY A 236 44.02 22.85 0.45
C GLY A 236 45.43 22.34 0.76
N LEU A 237 45.55 21.14 1.34
CA LEU A 237 46.85 20.50 1.61
C LEU A 237 47.60 20.19 0.30
N CYS A 238 46.93 19.61 -0.69
CA CYS A 238 47.51 19.34 -2.01
C CYS A 238 47.93 20.62 -2.76
N ALA A 239 47.14 21.70 -2.66
CA ALA A 239 47.47 22.99 -3.26
C ALA A 239 48.71 23.62 -2.60
N ARG A 240 48.80 23.59 -1.26
CA ARG A 240 49.99 24.07 -0.52
C ARG A 240 51.23 23.24 -0.83
N ALA A 241 51.10 21.91 -0.93
CA ALA A 241 52.20 21.03 -1.28
C ALA A 241 52.73 21.29 -2.71
N ARG A 242 51.83 21.51 -3.69
CA ARG A 242 52.23 21.91 -5.05
C ARG A 242 52.96 23.25 -5.08
N LYS A 243 52.48 24.26 -4.35
CA LYS A 243 53.14 25.58 -4.30
C LYS A 243 54.54 25.50 -3.68
N ARG A 244 54.75 24.67 -2.65
CA ARG A 244 56.07 24.43 -2.03
C ARG A 244 57.05 23.66 -2.91
N ARG A 245 56.59 22.87 -3.89
CA ARG A 245 57.45 22.16 -4.86
C ARG A 245 57.83 23.02 -6.07
N ALA A 246 57.13 24.13 -6.29
CA ALA A 246 57.36 25.06 -7.39
C ALA A 246 58.24 26.27 -7.01
N THR A 247 58.59 26.38 -5.72
CA THR A 247 59.58 27.30 -5.16
C THR A 247 60.84 26.54 -4.79
#